data_AF-A0A0J7K6J4-F1
#
_entry.id   AF-A0A0J7K6J4-F1
#
_cell.length_a   1.000
_cell.length_b   1.000
_cell.length_c   1.000
_cell.angle_alpha   90.00
_cell.angle_beta   90.00
_cell.angle_gamma   90.00
#
_symmetry.space_group_name_H-M   'P 1'
#
loop_
_entity.id
_entity.type
_entity.pdbx_description
1 polymer ?
#
loop_
_entity_poly.entity_id
_entity_poly.type
_entity_poly.pdbx_seq_one_letter_code
_entity_poly.pdbx_strand_id
1 'polypeptide(L)'
;MPPQQQITHCGKLLKKLKHPPTTSSPIRKHDNSWARSNTEKAEAFVKHLSAVITPNPNECLPEDKINIRKVLNQTNQLDLPIKKFTKHEVLAVIKNLNSNKALRYDLITGKLLKELPVEGITYLTQLYNMEE
;
A
#
# COMPACT_ATOMS: atom_id res chain seq x y z
N MET A 1 -31.43 41.91 -34.29
CA MET A 1 -30.76 41.36 -33.09
C MET A 1 -31.71 40.40 -32.39
N PRO A 2 -31.55 39.07 -32.53
CA PRO A 2 -32.24 38.11 -31.68
C PRO A 2 -31.37 37.73 -30.46
N PRO A 3 -31.99 37.43 -29.30
CA PRO A 3 -31.30 37.30 -28.02
C PRO A 3 -30.62 35.94 -27.84
N GLN A 4 -29.50 35.97 -27.14
CA GLN A 4 -28.66 34.84 -26.78
C GLN A 4 -29.41 33.87 -25.84
N GLN A 5 -29.88 32.73 -26.37
CA GLN A 5 -30.39 31.61 -25.56
C GLN A 5 -29.60 30.34 -25.83
N GLN A 6 -28.29 30.32 -25.59
CA GLN A 6 -27.51 29.08 -25.68
C GLN A 6 -26.35 28.96 -24.67
N ILE A 7 -26.45 29.51 -23.46
CA ILE A 7 -25.40 29.23 -22.45
C ILE A 7 -25.99 29.16 -21.04
N THR A 8 -26.85 28.17 -20.76
CA THR A 8 -27.25 27.92 -19.35
C THR A 8 -27.58 26.46 -19.03
N HIS A 9 -27.41 25.53 -19.98
CA HIS A 9 -27.72 24.12 -19.74
C HIS A 9 -26.48 23.30 -19.28
N CYS A 10 -25.26 23.67 -19.70
CA CYS A 10 -24.05 22.90 -19.36
C CYS A 10 -23.67 22.94 -17.87
N GLY A 11 -24.01 24.03 -17.15
CA GLY A 11 -23.59 24.19 -15.75
C GLY A 11 -24.37 23.34 -14.73
N LYS A 12 -25.54 22.81 -15.08
CA LYS A 12 -26.40 22.03 -14.15
C LYS A 12 -26.08 20.53 -14.15
N LEU A 13 -25.58 19.98 -15.26
CA LEU A 13 -25.28 18.54 -15.40
C LEU A 13 -23.99 18.12 -14.66
N LEU A 14 -22.99 19.00 -14.56
CA LEU A 14 -21.72 18.69 -13.88
C LEU A 14 -21.79 18.72 -12.34
N LYS A 15 -22.85 19.29 -11.75
CA LYS A 15 -23.01 19.33 -10.28
C LYS A 15 -23.28 17.96 -9.67
N LYS A 16 -23.79 17.01 -10.46
CA LYS A 16 -24.12 15.65 -10.01
C LYS A 16 -22.92 14.68 -10.02
N LEU A 17 -21.76 15.11 -10.54
CA LEU A 17 -20.51 14.33 -10.55
C LEU A 17 -19.55 14.69 -9.42
N LYS A 18 -19.99 15.47 -8.42
CA LYS A 18 -19.18 15.69 -7.21
C LYS A 18 -19.37 14.49 -6.30
N HIS A 19 -18.36 13.62 -6.25
CA HIS A 19 -18.23 12.67 -5.14
C HIS A 19 -18.40 13.45 -3.82
N PRO A 20 -19.10 12.88 -2.81
CA PRO A 20 -19.08 13.45 -1.47
C PRO A 20 -17.63 13.70 -1.09
N PRO A 21 -17.27 14.90 -0.60
CA PRO A 21 -15.90 15.13 -0.13
C PRO A 21 -15.59 14.03 0.88
N THR A 22 -14.54 13.26 0.60
CA THR A 22 -14.08 12.20 1.49
C THR A 22 -13.78 12.86 2.82
N THR A 23 -14.62 12.60 3.81
CA THR A 23 -14.45 13.15 5.15
C THR A 23 -13.22 12.47 5.73
N SER A 24 -12.08 13.17 5.72
CA SER A 24 -10.90 12.73 6.45
C SER A 24 -11.31 12.58 7.92
N SER A 25 -11.01 11.43 8.54
CA SER A 25 -11.25 11.24 9.96
C SER A 25 -10.66 12.40 10.77
N PRO A 26 -11.37 12.90 11.79
CA PRO A 26 -10.89 14.02 12.58
C PRO A 26 -9.60 13.60 13.30
N ILE A 27 -8.54 14.39 13.17
CA ILE A 27 -7.26 14.14 13.83
C ILE A 27 -7.24 14.86 15.16
N ARG A 28 -6.90 14.14 16.22
CA ARG A 28 -6.74 14.70 17.56
C ARG A 28 -5.30 15.16 17.74
N LYS A 29 -5.13 16.36 18.27
CA LYS A 29 -3.85 16.90 18.70
C LYS A 29 -3.46 16.30 20.06
N HIS A 30 -2.20 16.47 20.46
CA HIS A 30 -1.68 16.01 21.74
C HIS A 30 -2.35 16.71 22.95
N ASP A 31 -2.85 17.93 22.76
CA ASP A 31 -3.63 18.69 23.76
C ASP A 31 -5.10 18.22 23.87
N ASN A 32 -5.42 17.05 23.31
CA ASN A 32 -6.77 16.50 23.21
C ASN A 32 -7.77 17.34 22.40
N SER A 33 -7.34 18.44 21.77
CA SER A 33 -8.15 19.24 20.87
C SER A 33 -8.22 18.64 19.45
N TRP A 34 -9.15 19.12 18.64
CA TRP A 34 -9.30 18.66 17.25
C TRP A 34 -8.51 19.55 16.28
N ALA A 35 -7.80 18.95 15.34
CA ALA A 35 -7.15 19.65 14.23
C ALA A 35 -8.20 20.11 13.20
N ARG A 36 -8.33 21.42 13.03
CA ARG A 36 -9.39 22.04 12.20
C ARG A 36 -8.93 22.34 10.78
N SER A 37 -7.66 22.66 10.58
CA SER A 37 -7.08 22.94 9.26
C SER A 37 -6.27 21.75 8.74
N ASN A 38 -6.03 21.72 7.42
CA ASN A 38 -5.17 20.70 6.81
C ASN A 38 -3.71 20.81 7.31
N THR A 39 -3.24 22.01 7.62
CA THR A 39 -1.90 22.23 8.20
C THR A 39 -1.82 21.66 9.61
N GLU A 40 -2.81 21.95 10.47
CA GLU A 40 -2.87 21.38 11.83
C GLU A 40 -2.93 19.86 11.81
N LYS A 41 -3.68 19.28 10.85
CA LYS A 41 -3.76 17.83 10.65
C LYS A 41 -2.41 17.24 10.27
N ALA A 42 -1.71 17.87 9.32
CA ALA A 42 -0.38 17.43 8.89
C ALA A 42 0.63 17.51 10.05
N GLU A 43 0.64 18.61 10.80
CA GLU A 43 1.52 18.78 11.95
C GLU A 43 1.24 17.76 13.06
N ALA A 44 -0.03 17.53 13.41
CA ALA A 44 -0.41 16.53 14.40
C ALA A 44 0.02 15.13 13.98
N PHE A 45 -0.13 14.81 12.69
CA PHE A 45 0.28 13.52 12.13
C PHE A 45 1.81 13.35 12.13
N VAL A 46 2.56 14.37 11.70
CA VAL A 46 4.03 14.36 11.72
C VAL A 46 4.55 14.18 13.15
N LYS A 47 4.00 14.90 14.13
CA LYS A 47 4.37 14.76 15.54
C LYS A 47 4.13 13.34 16.05
N HIS A 48 2.98 12.76 15.73
CA HIS A 48 2.67 11.39 16.12
C HIS A 48 3.65 10.38 15.47
N LEU A 49 3.87 10.48 14.16
CA LEU A 49 4.80 9.60 13.45
C LEU A 49 6.23 9.73 13.97
N SER A 50 6.71 10.95 14.27
CA SER A 50 8.05 11.15 14.82
C SER A 50 8.23 10.51 16.21
N ALA A 51 7.15 10.39 16.98
CA ALA A 51 7.19 9.77 18.29
C ALA A 51 7.13 8.23 18.22
N VAL A 52 6.37 7.68 17.27
CA VAL A 52 6.16 6.23 17.14
C VAL A 52 7.23 5.56 16.28
N ILE A 53 7.68 6.23 15.22
CA ILE A 53 8.72 5.72 14.33
C ILE A 53 10.08 6.12 14.91
N THR A 54 10.47 5.44 15.99
CA THR A 54 11.83 5.55 16.51
C THR A 54 12.74 4.60 15.72
N PRO A 55 13.88 5.08 15.17
CA PRO A 55 14.87 4.19 14.61
C PRO A 55 15.28 3.16 15.66
N ASN A 56 15.49 1.91 15.24
CA ASN A 56 16.19 0.96 16.10
C ASN A 56 17.53 1.58 16.49
N PRO A 57 17.99 1.41 17.74
CA PRO A 57 19.28 1.92 18.16
C PRO A 57 20.33 1.45 17.15
N ASN A 58 21.08 2.41 16.58
CA ASN A 58 22.07 2.15 15.53
C ASN A 58 23.15 1.14 15.97
N GLU A 59 23.29 0.98 17.28
CA GLU A 59 24.21 0.05 17.91
C GLU A 59 23.45 -1.21 18.33
N CYS A 60 23.42 -2.18 17.42
CA CYS A 60 23.18 -3.56 17.82
C CYS A 60 24.30 -3.94 18.81
N LEU A 61 23.91 -4.27 20.06
CA LEU A 61 24.86 -4.56 21.12
C LEU A 61 25.79 -5.70 20.67
N PRO A 62 27.06 -5.72 21.10
CA PRO A 62 27.97 -6.81 20.75
C PRO A 62 27.39 -8.20 21.06
N GLU A 63 26.64 -8.31 22.15
CA GLU A 63 25.92 -9.50 22.58
C GLU A 63 24.83 -9.92 21.59
N ASP A 64 24.04 -8.97 21.09
CA ASP A 64 23.02 -9.23 20.06
C ASP A 64 23.65 -9.72 18.77
N LYS A 65 24.76 -9.11 18.33
CA LYS A 65 25.49 -9.55 17.13
C LYS A 65 25.99 -10.99 17.26
N ILE A 66 26.50 -11.35 18.44
CA ILE A 66 26.96 -12.70 18.73
C ILE A 66 25.78 -13.67 18.74
N ASN A 67 24.67 -13.31 19.39
CA ASN A 67 23.47 -14.14 19.44
C ASN A 67 22.86 -14.35 18.03
N ILE A 68 22.75 -13.29 17.23
CA ILE A 68 22.27 -13.36 15.84
C ILE A 68 23.17 -14.30 15.03
N ARG A 69 24.49 -14.13 15.07
CA ARG A 69 25.42 -15.01 14.35
C ARG A 69 25.35 -16.45 14.84
N LYS A 70 25.19 -16.66 16.14
CA LYS A 70 25.03 -17.99 16.72
C LYS A 70 23.76 -18.65 16.19
N VAL A 71 22.64 -17.94 16.15
CA VAL A 71 21.37 -18.45 15.61
C VAL A 71 21.48 -18.72 14.11
N LEU A 72 22.06 -17.81 13.33
CA LEU A 72 22.24 -17.99 11.88
C LEU A 72 23.17 -19.16 11.55
N ASN A 73 24.19 -19.42 12.37
CA ASN A 73 25.16 -20.50 12.14
C ASN A 73 24.81 -21.80 12.88
N GLN A 74 23.67 -21.87 13.56
CA GLN A 74 23.24 -23.10 14.22
C GLN A 74 22.99 -24.19 13.17
N THR A 75 23.69 -25.31 13.31
CA THR A 75 23.42 -26.52 12.53
C THR A 75 22.06 -27.07 12.96
N ASN A 76 21.19 -27.34 11.99
CA ASN A 76 19.77 -27.68 12.20
C ASN A 76 18.91 -26.50 12.68
N GLN A 77 18.94 -25.38 11.94
CA GLN A 77 17.81 -24.44 12.00
C GLN A 77 16.52 -25.25 11.79
N LEU A 78 15.59 -25.17 12.73
CA LEU A 78 14.36 -25.99 12.75
C LEU A 78 13.37 -25.62 11.64
N ASP A 79 13.68 -24.61 10.85
CA ASP A 79 12.83 -24.14 9.77
C ASP A 79 13.09 -24.95 8.51
N LEU A 80 12.01 -25.54 8.00
CA LEU A 80 12.00 -26.14 6.68
C LEU A 80 12.33 -25.06 5.63
N PRO A 81 13.00 -25.43 4.52
CA PRO A 81 13.16 -24.52 3.40
C PRO A 81 11.82 -23.89 3.02
N ILE A 82 11.84 -22.60 2.69
CA ILE A 82 10.62 -21.89 2.28
C ILE A 82 10.03 -22.63 1.09
N LYS A 83 8.79 -23.09 1.24
CA LYS A 83 8.10 -23.80 0.17
C LYS A 83 7.95 -22.87 -1.02
N LYS A 84 8.54 -23.26 -2.16
CA LYS A 84 8.42 -22.53 -3.43
C LYS A 84 6.97 -22.47 -3.87
N PHE A 85 6.58 -21.33 -4.43
CA PHE A 85 5.25 -21.11 -4.98
C PHE A 85 5.06 -21.89 -6.27
N THR A 86 3.90 -22.52 -6.40
CA THR A 86 3.47 -23.16 -7.65
C THR A 86 2.72 -22.17 -8.53
N LYS A 87 2.74 -22.40 -9.84
CA LYS A 87 1.95 -21.60 -10.80
C LYS A 87 0.47 -21.58 -10.43
N HIS A 88 -0.03 -22.69 -9.90
CA HIS A 88 -1.43 -22.83 -9.47
C HIS A 88 -1.76 -21.93 -8.27
N GLU A 89 -0.89 -21.88 -7.26
CA GLU A 89 -1.06 -20.98 -6.11
C GLU A 89 -1.06 -19.51 -6.56
N VAL A 90 -0.11 -19.12 -7.41
CA VAL A 90 -0.04 -17.75 -7.96
C VAL A 90 -1.29 -17.39 -8.75
N LEU A 91 -1.77 -18.30 -9.60
CA LEU A 91 -2.96 -18.09 -10.42
C LEU A 91 -4.24 -18.04 -9.58
N ALA A 92 -4.34 -18.83 -8.52
CA ALA A 92 -5.47 -18.79 -7.58
C ALA A 92 -5.54 -17.44 -6.86
N VAL A 93 -4.40 -16.90 -6.41
CA VAL A 93 -4.34 -15.56 -5.81
C VAL A 93 -4.78 -14.50 -6.80
N ILE A 94 -4.25 -14.52 -8.03
CA ILE A 94 -4.58 -13.52 -9.07
C ILE A 94 -6.08 -13.52 -9.39
N LYS A 95 -6.71 -14.70 -9.49
CA LYS A 95 -8.15 -14.82 -9.72
C LYS A 95 -8.97 -14.14 -8.62
N ASN A 96 -8.54 -14.28 -7.36
CA ASN A 96 -9.22 -13.74 -6.18
C ASN A 96 -8.91 -12.26 -5.92
N LEU A 97 -7.99 -11.62 -6.66
CA LEU A 97 -7.71 -10.19 -6.53
C LEU A 97 -8.94 -9.34 -6.89
N ASN A 98 -9.12 -8.22 -6.20
CA ASN A 98 -10.11 -7.23 -6.60
C ASN A 98 -9.61 -6.46 -7.82
N SER A 99 -10.34 -6.51 -8.93
CA SER A 99 -9.94 -5.89 -10.20
C SER A 99 -9.80 -4.37 -10.13
N ASN A 100 -10.49 -3.72 -9.19
CA ASN A 100 -10.52 -2.27 -9.02
C ASN A 100 -9.54 -1.78 -7.93
N LYS A 101 -8.85 -2.69 -7.24
CA LYS A 101 -7.79 -2.32 -6.31
C LYS A 101 -6.46 -2.27 -7.09
N ALA A 102 -5.90 -1.07 -7.23
CA ALA A 102 -4.51 -0.87 -7.62
C ALA A 102 -3.68 -0.71 -6.35
N LEU A 103 -2.51 -1.37 -6.29
CA LEU A 103 -1.73 -1.40 -5.05
C LEU A 103 -0.96 -0.10 -4.76
N ARG A 104 -0.56 0.68 -5.77
CA ARG A 104 0.09 2.01 -5.62
C ARG A 104 0.34 2.63 -7.01
N TYR A 105 1.08 3.75 -7.05
CA TYR A 105 1.55 4.56 -8.20
C TYR A 105 1.95 3.82 -9.49
N ASP A 106 2.17 2.51 -9.43
CA ASP A 106 2.83 1.71 -10.46
C ASP A 106 1.86 1.22 -11.56
N LEU A 107 0.60 1.68 -11.56
CA LEU A 107 -0.47 1.35 -12.54
C LEU A 107 -0.77 -0.17 -12.74
N ILE A 108 -0.09 -1.06 -12.03
CA ILE A 108 -0.37 -2.50 -12.01
C ILE A 108 -1.68 -2.73 -11.25
N THR A 109 -2.75 -3.01 -12.01
CA THR A 109 -4.08 -3.27 -11.48
C THR A 109 -4.39 -4.75 -11.40
N GLY A 110 -5.31 -5.14 -10.51
CA GLY A 110 -5.82 -6.52 -10.48
C GLY A 110 -6.43 -6.97 -11.81
N LYS A 111 -6.95 -6.04 -12.63
CA LYS A 111 -7.43 -6.34 -13.99
C LYS A 111 -6.29 -6.77 -14.91
N LEU A 112 -5.20 -6.00 -14.94
CA LEU A 112 -4.01 -6.33 -15.74
C LEU A 112 -3.48 -7.72 -15.39
N LEU A 113 -3.38 -8.03 -14.09
CA LEU A 113 -2.88 -9.33 -13.63
C LEU A 113 -3.78 -10.50 -14.07
N LYS A 114 -5.09 -10.30 -14.14
CA LYS A 114 -6.04 -11.33 -14.60
C LYS A 114 -6.02 -11.54 -16.11
N GLU A 115 -5.59 -10.53 -16.87
CA GLU A 115 -5.46 -10.59 -18.33
C GLU A 115 -4.07 -11.07 -18.78
N LEU A 116 -3.15 -11.37 -17.84
CA LEU A 116 -1.83 -11.87 -18.16
C LEU A 116 -1.89 -13.24 -18.87
N PRO A 117 -1.07 -13.44 -19.92
CA PRO A 117 -0.91 -14.74 -20.54
C PRO A 117 -0.19 -15.71 -19.57
N VAL A 118 -0.27 -17.01 -19.87
CA VAL A 118 0.27 -18.08 -19.01
C VAL A 118 1.79 -17.95 -18.83
N GLU A 119 2.48 -17.41 -19.83
CA GLU A 119 3.89 -17.08 -19.81
C GLU A 119 4.19 -16.00 -18.76
N GLY A 120 3.33 -14.98 -18.65
CA GLY A 120 3.44 -13.94 -17.63
C GLY A 120 3.26 -14.49 -16.22
N ILE A 121 2.29 -15.39 -16.03
CA ILE A 121 2.10 -16.10 -14.75
C ILE A 121 3.32 -16.97 -14.42
N THR A 122 3.91 -17.62 -15.43
CA THR A 122 5.14 -18.42 -15.28
C THR A 122 6.30 -17.55 -14.84
N TYR A 123 6.49 -16.39 -15.47
CA TYR A 123 7.55 -15.45 -15.12
C TYR A 123 7.38 -14.91 -13.70
N LEU A 124 6.16 -14.52 -13.31
CA LEU A 124 5.87 -14.09 -11.93
C LEU A 124 6.17 -15.20 -10.91
N THR A 125 5.80 -16.44 -11.22
CA THR A 125 6.09 -17.59 -10.34
C THR A 125 7.58 -17.81 -10.19
N GLN A 126 8.36 -17.66 -11.27
CA GLN A 126 9.81 -17.72 -11.20
C GLN A 126 10.36 -16.58 -10.35
N LEU A 127 9.89 -15.35 -10.55
CA LEU A 127 10.34 -14.17 -9.82
C LEU A 127 10.10 -14.29 -8.31
N TYR A 128 8.95 -14.82 -7.89
CA TYR A 128 8.69 -15.11 -6.46
C TYR A 128 9.53 -16.24 -5.88
N ASN A 129 10.06 -17.13 -6.72
CA ASN A 129 10.91 -18.25 -6.32
C ASN A 129 12.40 -17.99 -6.56
N MET A 130 12.77 -16.82 -7.10
CA MET A 130 14.15 -16.44 -7.40
C MET A 130 14.92 -15.98 -6.16
N GLU A 131 14.26 -15.78 -5.03
CA GLU A 131 14.92 -15.39 -3.77
C GLU A 131 15.45 -16.64 -3.05
N GLU A 132 16.67 -17.06 -3.43
CA GLU A 132 17.57 -17.96 -2.69
C GLU A 132 19.04 -17.61 -3.01
#